data_AF-M5E7D1-F1
#
_entry.id   AF-M5E7D1-F1
#
_cell.length_a   1.000
_cell.length_b   1.000
_cell.length_c   1.000
_cell.angle_alpha   90.00
_cell.angle_beta   90.00
_cell.angle_gamma   90.00
#
_symmetry.space_group_name_H-M   'P 1'
#
loop_
_entity.id
_entity.type
_entity.pdbx_description
1 polymer ?
#
loop_
_entity_poly.entity_id
_entity_poly.type
_entity_poly.pdbx_seq_one_letter_code
_entity_poly.pdbx_strand_id
1 'polypeptide(L)'
;MKRLLAAVVAIAALSVQCAMASMGDRSAKFQLCVKSCEIDTCQDHRPRSLSDDTIVVPDPLPWYLILTGWSCESNCAYHCTHRITNEAKKRVRDIRSKIVDGAARERATTMALQERWSEQLAWEKQDDEFKELCGDTHFLSSSGECVPLLTEPPPPLLTDLETRRMVESMVALELTSLPAIDKQTVQFYGKWPQLRLLGMQEPMSVLFSLLNLLVQLQAIFHVFSDLIPDTFPLKCVYLWHARIATVAWTASTLFHTRDVWWTERFDYFSAAAVLLSGLFLAICRLMYLRPGTPLFRRTLLACVGAWVLHVLYLLPQRRLDYTYNMAACLMIGVVHNTLWLLCALAPHLLERMRSCFGEGLVPASPKGSALADAAPPLVLSAPQRQRLQMLAAAMFLAPALELFDFPPLLRLVDAHSLWHCATIPLTYFWYQWLANDARECVRTTGWHADRHAEHGHTDDELEARRSASVPAALSMLPLPAPAAGAVPTSAPAPMDVSLRPLWAHACHIWDVVWEWTWHTMHTLRGMVITS
;
A
#
# COMPACT_ATOMS: atom_id res chain seq x y z
N MET A 1 -5.23 -12.94 27.81
CA MET A 1 -5.22 -11.47 27.66
C MET A 1 -4.14 -10.77 28.48
N LYS A 2 -4.16 -10.79 29.82
CA LYS A 2 -3.16 -10.09 30.66
C LYS A 2 -1.70 -10.48 30.38
N ARG A 3 -1.40 -11.76 30.17
CA ARG A 3 -0.04 -12.25 29.85
C ARG A 3 0.44 -11.87 28.45
N LEU A 4 -0.46 -11.83 27.47
CA LEU A 4 -0.14 -11.44 26.08
C LEU A 4 0.04 -9.92 25.97
N LEU A 5 -0.86 -9.15 26.60
CA LEU A 5 -0.73 -7.70 26.71
C LEU A 5 0.55 -7.32 27.47
N ALA A 6 0.86 -8.00 28.57
CA ALA A 6 2.11 -7.82 29.29
C ALA A 6 3.34 -8.20 28.44
N ALA A 7 3.26 -9.24 27.61
CA ALA A 7 4.35 -9.61 26.69
C ALA A 7 4.54 -8.56 25.59
N VAL A 8 3.47 -8.03 25.00
CA VAL A 8 3.53 -6.94 24.00
C VAL A 8 4.10 -5.67 24.62
N VAL A 9 3.62 -5.28 25.80
CA VAL A 9 4.13 -4.12 26.55
C VAL A 9 5.59 -4.34 26.96
N ALA A 10 5.97 -5.55 27.37
CA ALA A 10 7.34 -5.88 27.71
C ALA A 10 8.26 -5.86 26.47
N ILE A 11 7.81 -6.36 25.33
CA ILE A 11 8.58 -6.33 24.07
C ILE A 11 8.75 -4.88 23.59
N ALA A 12 7.70 -4.05 23.67
CA ALA A 12 7.75 -2.63 23.36
C ALA A 12 8.61 -1.82 24.35
N ALA A 13 8.69 -2.23 25.62
CA ALA A 13 9.55 -1.61 26.62
C ALA A 13 11.02 -2.03 26.48
N LEU A 14 11.28 -3.30 26.12
CA LEU A 14 12.63 -3.85 25.91
C LEU A 14 13.30 -3.31 24.64
N SER A 15 12.51 -2.86 23.65
CA SER A 15 13.03 -2.25 22.43
C SER A 15 13.50 -0.80 22.60
N VAL A 16 13.38 -0.20 23.79
CA VAL A 16 13.71 1.22 24.04
C VAL A 16 15.21 1.45 24.27
N GLN A 17 15.97 0.48 24.78
CA GLN A 17 17.32 0.72 25.31
C GLN A 17 18.43 0.08 24.44
N CYS A 18 19.30 0.94 23.89
CA CYS A 18 20.61 0.64 23.29
C CYS A 18 20.67 -0.06 21.90
N ALA A 19 20.47 0.70 20.81
CA ALA A 19 21.08 0.44 19.49
C ALA A 19 20.88 1.63 18.52
N MET A 20 21.79 1.88 17.57
CA MET A 20 21.60 2.93 16.54
C MET A 20 20.33 2.69 15.72
N ALA A 21 19.33 3.57 15.88
CA ALA A 21 17.94 3.22 15.66
C ALA A 21 17.47 3.25 14.20
N SER A 22 18.00 4.14 13.32
CA SER A 22 17.65 4.22 11.88
C SER A 22 18.88 4.14 10.96
N MET A 23 18.66 3.93 9.66
CA MET A 23 19.72 4.14 8.65
C MET A 23 20.31 5.55 8.70
N GLY A 24 19.47 6.57 8.91
CA GLY A 24 19.93 7.95 9.01
C GLY A 24 20.82 8.19 10.23
N ASP A 25 20.45 7.57 11.37
CA ASP A 25 21.28 7.62 12.59
C ASP A 25 22.65 6.99 12.37
N ARG A 26 22.74 5.96 11.53
CA ARG A 26 24.02 5.28 11.20
C ARG A 26 24.88 6.04 10.19
N SER A 27 24.41 7.16 9.64
CA SER A 27 25.15 7.91 8.61
C SER A 27 26.32 8.70 9.20
N ALA A 28 27.48 8.68 8.52
CA ALA A 28 28.66 9.39 8.98
C ALA A 28 28.42 10.92 9.11
N LYS A 29 27.70 11.52 8.15
CA LYS A 29 27.34 12.95 8.17
C LYS A 29 26.55 13.32 9.43
N PHE A 30 25.56 12.49 9.80
CA PHE A 30 24.76 12.68 11.00
C PHE A 30 25.59 12.48 12.28
N GLN A 31 26.34 11.39 12.37
CA GLN A 31 27.18 11.10 13.54
C GLN A 31 28.20 12.19 13.81
N LEU A 32 28.84 12.73 12.76
CA LEU A 32 29.78 13.84 12.90
C LEU A 32 29.09 15.12 13.38
N CYS A 33 27.91 15.46 12.85
CA CYS A 33 27.14 16.61 13.29
C CYS A 33 26.75 16.49 14.77
N VAL A 34 26.19 15.34 15.16
CA VAL A 34 25.74 15.10 16.54
C VAL A 34 26.91 15.18 17.50
N LYS A 35 28.01 14.49 17.19
CA LYS A 35 29.22 14.51 18.03
C LYS A 35 29.78 15.91 18.20
N SER A 36 29.82 16.73 17.14
CA SER A 36 30.26 18.12 17.24
C SER A 36 29.32 18.93 18.15
N CYS A 37 28.00 18.83 17.93
CA CYS A 37 27.00 19.53 18.72
C CYS A 37 27.07 19.18 20.21
N GLU A 38 27.23 17.90 20.54
CA GLU A 38 27.33 17.41 21.92
C GLU A 38 28.55 18.01 22.64
N ILE A 39 29.72 18.02 21.98
CA ILE A 39 30.96 18.56 22.54
C ILE A 39 30.85 20.06 22.84
N ASP A 40 30.19 20.80 21.94
CA ASP A 40 30.10 22.25 22.01
C ASP A 40 28.99 22.71 22.98
N THR A 41 27.85 22.00 22.98
CA THR A 41 26.59 22.50 23.56
C THR A 41 26.19 21.78 24.85
N CYS A 42 26.64 20.54 25.07
CA CYS A 42 26.15 19.71 26.17
C CYS A 42 27.16 19.56 27.33
N GLN A 43 26.64 19.55 28.55
CA GLN A 43 27.34 19.19 29.79
C GLN A 43 26.34 18.55 30.76
N ASP A 44 26.65 17.37 31.30
CA ASP A 44 25.79 16.62 32.24
C ASP A 44 24.33 16.46 31.72
N HIS A 45 24.18 16.08 30.45
CA HIS A 45 22.90 15.93 29.73
C HIS A 45 22.05 17.22 29.62
N ARG A 46 22.62 18.38 29.96
CA ARG A 46 21.97 19.70 29.92
C ARG A 46 22.72 20.65 28.97
N PRO A 47 22.02 21.64 28.38
CA PRO A 47 22.67 22.66 27.58
C PRO A 47 23.59 23.54 28.46
N ARG A 48 24.78 23.88 27.95
CA ARG A 48 25.68 24.86 28.57
C ARG A 48 25.04 26.25 28.57
N SER A 49 25.38 27.08 29.55
CA SER A 49 24.99 28.50 29.54
C SER A 49 25.61 29.20 28.33
N LEU A 50 24.80 29.97 27.60
CA LEU A 50 25.14 30.75 26.40
C LEU A 50 26.63 31.12 26.30
N SER A 51 27.35 30.52 25.36
CA SER A 51 28.65 30.98 24.91
C SER A 51 28.59 31.24 23.41
N ASP A 52 29.18 32.36 22.97
CA ASP A 52 29.04 32.93 21.61
C ASP A 52 29.57 32.02 20.48
N ASP A 53 30.35 30.99 20.82
CA ASP A 53 31.04 30.11 19.87
C ASP A 53 30.32 28.77 19.59
N THR A 54 29.14 28.53 20.16
CA THR A 54 28.43 27.25 19.94
C THR A 54 27.73 27.23 18.58
N ILE A 55 27.98 26.18 17.80
CA ILE A 55 27.36 25.92 16.49
C ILE A 55 25.82 25.82 16.58
N VAL A 56 25.28 25.50 17.76
CA VAL A 56 23.85 25.46 18.06
C VAL A 56 23.61 26.32 19.29
N VAL A 57 22.73 27.31 19.18
CA VAL A 57 22.33 28.14 20.33
C VAL A 57 21.72 27.22 21.40
N PRO A 58 22.25 27.19 22.64
CA PRO A 58 21.70 26.38 23.70
C PRO A 58 20.35 26.94 24.14
N ASP A 59 19.26 26.42 23.57
CA ASP A 59 17.91 26.74 24.01
C ASP A 59 17.55 25.91 25.26
N PRO A 60 16.91 26.51 26.29
CA PRO A 60 16.39 25.74 27.41
C PRO A 60 15.34 24.75 26.90
N LEU A 61 15.55 23.47 27.23
CA LEU A 61 14.64 22.40 26.83
C LEU A 61 13.23 22.64 27.39
N PRO A 62 12.18 22.63 26.55
CA PRO A 62 10.80 22.70 27.02
C PRO A 62 10.50 21.59 28.06
N TRP A 63 9.77 21.94 29.12
CA TRP A 63 9.49 21.04 30.25
C TRP A 63 8.84 19.71 29.85
N TYR A 64 7.95 19.74 28.85
CA TYR A 64 7.24 18.54 28.38
C TYR A 64 8.18 17.55 27.69
N LEU A 65 9.26 18.03 27.05
CA LEU A 65 10.28 17.16 26.46
C LEU A 65 11.12 16.51 27.56
N ILE A 66 11.52 17.28 28.56
CA ILE A 66 12.28 16.76 29.72
C ILE A 66 11.50 15.64 30.42
N LEU A 67 10.19 15.81 30.65
CA LEU A 67 9.34 14.78 31.26
C LEU A 67 9.31 13.48 30.47
N THR A 68 9.48 13.55 29.14
CA THR A 68 9.53 12.38 28.25
C THR A 68 10.95 11.79 28.09
N GLY A 69 11.90 12.22 28.91
CA GLY A 69 13.30 11.75 28.87
C GLY A 69 14.15 12.39 27.77
N TRP A 70 13.73 13.52 27.22
CA TRP A 70 14.51 14.25 26.22
C TRP A 70 15.72 14.93 26.86
N SER A 71 16.90 14.67 26.29
CA SER A 71 18.18 15.17 26.77
C SER A 71 18.79 16.22 25.83
N CYS A 72 19.89 16.85 26.24
CA CYS A 72 20.67 17.73 25.36
C CYS A 72 21.16 16.99 24.09
N GLU A 73 21.60 15.74 24.22
CA GLU A 73 22.04 14.90 23.10
C GLU A 73 20.88 14.61 22.13
N SER A 74 19.68 14.37 22.66
CA SER A 74 18.46 14.21 21.86
C SER A 74 18.14 15.48 21.07
N ASN A 75 18.38 16.65 21.68
CA ASN A 75 18.22 17.93 21.01
C ASN A 75 19.23 18.10 19.86
N CYS A 76 20.51 17.79 20.11
CA CYS A 76 21.55 17.79 19.08
C CYS A 76 21.20 16.87 17.91
N ALA A 77 20.74 15.64 18.20
CA ALA A 77 20.26 14.71 17.18
C ALA A 77 19.14 15.31 16.33
N TYR A 78 18.11 15.88 16.96
CA TYR A 78 16.99 16.50 16.25
C TYR A 78 17.43 17.69 15.38
N HIS A 79 18.27 18.59 15.91
CA HIS A 79 18.80 19.73 15.15
C HIS A 79 19.68 19.30 13.97
N CYS A 80 20.50 18.26 14.15
CA CYS A 80 21.33 17.71 13.08
C CYS A 80 20.50 17.10 11.95
N THR A 81 19.37 16.46 12.25
CA THR A 81 18.43 15.99 11.23
C THR A 81 17.94 17.16 10.37
N HIS A 82 17.50 18.25 10.99
CA HIS A 82 17.03 19.46 10.29
C HIS A 82 18.15 20.19 9.54
N ARG A 83 19.36 20.25 10.10
CA ARG A 83 20.50 20.87 9.44
C ARG A 83 20.86 20.16 8.15
N ILE A 84 20.93 18.83 8.18
CA ILE A 84 21.28 18.04 7.00
C ILE A 84 20.25 18.22 5.88
N THR A 85 18.95 18.21 6.21
CA THR A 85 17.89 18.44 5.20
C THR A 85 17.88 19.88 4.70
N ASN A 86 18.10 20.88 5.56
CA ASN A 86 18.21 22.28 5.16
C ASN A 86 19.43 22.55 4.28
N GLU A 87 20.58 21.93 4.56
CA GLU A 87 21.78 22.00 3.71
C GLU A 87 21.53 21.34 2.35
N ALA A 88 20.85 20.18 2.31
CA ALA A 88 20.45 19.54 1.06
C ALA A 88 19.50 20.45 0.24
N LYS A 89 18.49 21.04 0.89
CA LYS A 89 17.57 22.02 0.27
C LYS A 89 18.29 23.22 -0.32
N LYS A 90 19.23 23.78 0.45
CA LYS A 90 20.04 24.91 0.01
C LYS A 90 20.88 24.52 -1.21
N ARG A 91 21.56 23.36 -1.16
CA ARG A 91 22.38 22.88 -2.29
C ARG A 91 21.56 22.69 -3.57
N VAL A 92 20.40 22.05 -3.48
CA VAL A 92 19.51 21.86 -4.64
C VAL A 92 19.03 23.22 -5.18
N ARG A 93 18.69 24.16 -4.31
CA ARG A 93 18.32 25.53 -4.72
C ARG A 93 19.48 26.24 -5.43
N ASP A 94 20.69 26.14 -4.89
CA ASP A 94 21.88 26.78 -5.43
C ASP A 94 22.23 26.20 -6.82
N ILE A 95 22.12 24.87 -7.00
CA ILE A 95 22.29 24.22 -8.31
C ILE A 95 21.25 24.73 -9.30
N ARG A 96 19.97 24.76 -8.90
CA ARG A 96 18.89 25.24 -9.77
C ARG A 96 19.09 26.69 -10.16
N SER A 97 19.45 27.58 -9.22
CA SER A 97 19.74 28.98 -9.52
C SER A 97 20.90 29.09 -10.49
N LYS A 98 22.03 28.42 -10.22
CA LYS A 98 23.21 28.47 -11.11
C LYS A 98 22.89 28.07 -12.55
N ILE A 99 22.09 27.03 -12.75
CA ILE A 99 21.71 26.55 -14.09
C ILE A 99 20.72 27.51 -14.75
N VAL A 100 19.69 27.96 -14.02
CA VAL A 100 18.70 28.91 -14.54
C VAL A 100 19.36 30.24 -14.92
N ASP A 101 20.20 30.79 -14.05
CA ASP A 101 20.93 32.04 -14.27
C ASP A 101 21.99 31.90 -15.37
N GLY A 102 22.58 30.70 -15.51
CA GLY A 102 23.45 30.36 -16.64
C GLY A 102 22.70 30.37 -17.97
N ALA A 103 21.60 29.63 -18.06
CA ALA A 103 20.77 29.54 -19.26
C ALA A 103 20.15 30.89 -19.64
N ALA A 104 19.74 31.70 -18.65
CA ALA A 104 19.22 33.05 -18.89
C ALA A 104 20.28 33.97 -19.49
N ARG A 105 21.53 33.90 -19.00
CA ARG A 105 22.66 34.67 -19.55
C ARG A 105 22.99 34.23 -20.97
N GLU A 106 23.12 32.93 -21.20
CA GLU A 106 23.40 32.38 -22.53
C GLU A 106 22.32 32.79 -23.54
N ARG A 107 21.05 32.68 -23.16
CA ARG A 107 19.92 33.11 -24.00
C ARG A 107 19.95 34.60 -24.29
N ALA A 108 20.24 35.45 -23.30
CA ALA A 108 20.37 36.90 -23.51
C ALA A 108 21.52 37.22 -24.48
N THR A 109 22.66 36.51 -24.37
CA THR A 109 23.77 36.61 -25.32
C THR A 109 23.36 36.18 -26.73
N THR A 110 22.66 35.06 -26.89
CA THR A 110 22.15 34.61 -28.19
C THR A 110 21.16 35.60 -28.78
N MET A 111 20.27 36.18 -27.98
CA MET A 111 19.33 37.22 -28.44
C MET A 111 20.06 38.46 -28.96
N ALA A 112 21.05 38.97 -28.21
CA ALA A 112 21.84 40.11 -28.64
C ALA A 112 22.63 39.82 -29.93
N LEU A 113 23.16 38.60 -30.08
CA LEU A 113 23.81 38.17 -31.31
C LEU A 113 22.83 38.07 -32.48
N GLN A 114 21.60 37.59 -32.24
CA GLN A 114 20.56 37.50 -33.26
C GLN A 114 20.12 38.88 -33.75
N GLU A 115 19.96 39.83 -32.83
CA GLU A 115 19.65 41.23 -33.13
C GLU A 115 20.76 41.85 -33.98
N ARG A 116 22.01 41.74 -33.53
CA ARG A 116 23.20 42.20 -34.27
C ARG A 116 23.29 41.57 -35.67
N TRP A 117 23.03 40.28 -35.80
CA TRP A 117 23.01 39.59 -37.09
C TRP A 117 21.92 40.14 -38.02
N SER A 118 20.74 40.46 -37.46
CA SER A 118 19.64 41.04 -38.23
C SER A 118 19.95 42.46 -38.73
N GLU A 119 20.63 43.28 -37.93
CA GLU A 119 21.10 44.61 -38.33
C GLU A 119 22.18 44.52 -39.41
N GLN A 120 23.15 43.60 -39.25
CA GLN A 120 24.17 43.36 -40.27
C GLN A 120 23.54 42.95 -41.62
N LEU A 121 22.57 42.03 -41.62
CA LEU A 121 21.86 41.63 -42.84
C LEU A 121 21.06 42.77 -43.49
N ALA A 122 20.61 43.75 -42.70
CA ALA A 122 19.95 44.95 -43.22
C ALA A 122 20.97 45.93 -43.82
N TRP A 123 22.13 46.09 -43.17
CA TRP A 123 23.26 46.90 -43.65
C TRP A 123 23.84 46.38 -44.97
N GLU A 124 24.03 45.06 -45.09
CA GLU A 124 24.56 44.44 -46.30
C GLU A 124 23.71 44.71 -47.55
N LYS A 125 22.42 45.01 -47.37
CA LYS A 125 21.47 45.33 -48.45
C LYS A 125 21.46 46.81 -48.85
N GLN A 126 22.15 47.69 -48.13
CA GLN A 126 22.22 49.12 -48.44
C GLN A 126 23.29 49.41 -49.51
N ASP A 127 23.14 50.55 -50.19
CA ASP A 127 24.03 51.01 -51.26
C ASP A 127 25.47 51.26 -50.76
N ASP A 128 26.45 51.06 -51.64
CA ASP A 128 27.88 51.00 -51.29
C ASP A 128 28.44 52.31 -50.68
N GLU A 129 27.76 53.45 -50.88
CA GLU A 129 28.16 54.77 -50.34
C GLU A 129 28.17 54.80 -48.80
N PHE A 130 27.30 54.02 -48.15
CA PHE A 130 27.26 53.93 -46.69
C PHE A 130 28.36 53.01 -46.11
N LYS A 131 28.88 52.06 -46.90
CA LYS A 131 29.87 51.06 -46.46
C LYS A 131 31.26 51.68 -46.19
N GLU A 132 31.56 52.85 -46.74
CA GLU A 132 32.81 53.56 -46.48
C GLU A 132 32.91 54.16 -45.06
N LEU A 133 31.79 54.34 -44.33
CA LEU A 133 31.79 54.99 -43.01
C LEU A 133 32.53 54.21 -41.90
N CYS A 134 32.41 52.87 -41.90
CA CYS A 134 32.95 52.02 -40.84
C CYS A 134 34.07 51.07 -41.32
N GLY A 135 34.36 51.05 -42.62
CA GLY A 135 35.33 50.15 -43.26
C GLY A 135 34.85 48.69 -43.36
N ASP A 136 35.64 47.85 -44.04
CA ASP A 136 35.22 46.50 -44.48
C ASP A 136 35.01 45.45 -43.37
N THR A 137 35.36 45.77 -42.12
CA THR A 137 35.32 44.81 -40.99
C THR A 137 34.20 45.11 -39.99
N HIS A 138 33.48 46.22 -40.17
CA HIS A 138 32.45 46.70 -39.25
C HIS A 138 31.22 47.16 -40.04
N PHE A 139 30.06 47.16 -39.40
CA PHE A 139 28.82 47.76 -39.91
C PHE A 139 28.33 48.87 -38.98
N LEU A 140 27.57 49.82 -39.51
CA LEU A 140 26.96 50.88 -38.70
C LEU A 140 25.66 50.34 -38.08
N SER A 141 25.61 50.26 -36.75
CA SER A 141 24.41 49.86 -36.02
C SER A 141 23.30 50.92 -36.12
N SER A 142 22.08 50.53 -35.74
CA SER A 142 20.95 51.48 -35.63
C SER A 142 21.18 52.60 -34.60
N SER A 143 22.09 52.40 -33.65
CA SER A 143 22.54 53.41 -32.68
C SER A 143 23.61 54.37 -33.22
N GLY A 144 24.10 54.15 -34.45
CA GLY A 144 25.15 54.98 -35.07
C GLY A 144 26.57 54.63 -34.63
N GLU A 145 26.78 53.45 -34.05
CA GLU A 145 28.11 52.95 -33.66
C GLU A 145 28.64 51.95 -34.70
N CYS A 146 29.94 51.97 -35.00
CA CYS A 146 30.57 50.96 -35.85
C CYS A 146 30.82 49.68 -35.05
N VAL A 147 30.09 48.60 -35.35
CA VAL A 147 30.15 47.31 -34.67
C VAL A 147 30.81 46.27 -35.58
N PRO A 148 31.68 45.36 -35.09
CA PRO A 148 32.36 44.39 -35.97
C PRO A 148 31.37 43.49 -36.72
N LEU A 149 31.77 42.94 -37.86
CA LEU A 149 30.97 41.94 -38.57
C LEU A 149 31.05 40.57 -37.86
N LEU A 150 29.94 39.84 -37.85
CA LEU A 150 29.92 38.44 -37.45
C LEU A 150 30.31 37.56 -38.64
N THR A 151 31.23 36.62 -38.42
CA THR A 151 31.73 35.72 -39.47
C THR A 151 30.78 34.58 -39.80
N GLU A 152 29.93 34.19 -38.84
CA GLU A 152 28.99 33.08 -38.95
C GLU A 152 27.63 33.46 -38.35
N PRO A 153 26.52 32.90 -38.86
CA PRO A 153 25.21 33.14 -38.29
C PRO A 153 25.14 32.61 -36.85
N PRO A 154 24.52 33.36 -35.92
CA PRO A 154 24.36 32.90 -34.55
C PRO A 154 23.44 31.66 -34.47
N PRO A 155 23.58 30.86 -33.39
CA PRO A 155 22.72 29.69 -33.19
C PRO A 155 21.25 30.10 -33.05
N PRO A 156 20.30 29.24 -33.45
CA PRO A 156 18.88 29.56 -33.37
C PRO A 156 18.46 29.76 -31.92
N LEU A 157 17.66 30.80 -31.69
CA LEU A 157 17.12 31.10 -30.37
C LEU A 157 16.08 30.03 -29.98
N LEU A 158 16.35 29.30 -28.90
CA LEU A 158 15.41 28.33 -28.34
C LEU A 158 14.12 29.01 -27.88
N THR A 159 13.00 28.33 -28.05
CA THR A 159 11.71 28.75 -27.49
C THR A 159 11.73 28.69 -25.95
N ASP A 160 10.78 29.35 -25.30
CA ASP A 160 10.63 29.28 -23.84
C ASP A 160 10.43 27.85 -23.33
N LEU A 161 9.67 27.03 -24.08
CA LEU A 161 9.40 25.65 -23.70
C LEU A 161 10.65 24.77 -23.84
N GLU A 162 11.41 24.94 -24.92
CA GLU A 162 12.68 24.21 -25.12
C GLU A 162 13.72 24.62 -24.08
N THR A 163 13.82 25.91 -23.78
CA THR A 163 14.72 26.42 -22.72
C THR A 163 14.35 25.81 -21.37
N ARG A 164 13.05 25.75 -21.02
CA ARG A 164 12.60 25.11 -19.77
C ARG A 164 12.95 23.63 -19.72
N ARG A 165 12.68 22.87 -20.79
CA ARG A 165 13.01 21.44 -20.86
C ARG A 165 14.51 21.18 -20.75
N MET A 166 15.33 22.00 -21.40
CA MET A 166 16.79 21.94 -21.32
C MET A 166 17.28 22.24 -19.90
N VAL A 167 16.76 23.29 -19.26
CA VAL A 167 17.10 23.62 -17.86
C VAL A 167 16.70 22.49 -16.92
N GLU A 168 15.50 21.93 -17.07
CA GLU A 168 15.02 20.82 -16.26
C GLU A 168 15.89 19.56 -16.44
N SER A 169 16.31 19.24 -17.67
CA SER A 169 17.18 18.08 -17.93
C SER A 169 18.59 18.27 -17.36
N MET A 170 19.16 19.47 -17.47
CA MET A 170 20.46 19.80 -16.87
C MET A 170 20.41 19.75 -15.34
N VAL A 171 19.36 20.30 -14.73
CA VAL A 171 19.13 20.20 -13.28
C VAL A 171 19.01 18.73 -12.88
N ALA A 172 18.21 17.94 -13.59
CA ALA A 172 18.05 16.53 -13.30
C ALA A 172 19.40 15.78 -13.38
N LEU A 173 20.20 16.03 -14.42
CA LEU A 173 21.51 15.42 -14.59
C LEU A 173 22.45 15.77 -13.43
N GLU A 174 22.56 17.05 -13.06
CA GLU A 174 23.39 17.47 -11.91
C GLU A 174 22.90 16.83 -10.61
N LEU A 175 21.59 16.80 -10.38
CA LEU A 175 21.02 16.12 -9.23
C LEU A 175 21.27 14.61 -9.26
N THR A 176 21.38 13.94 -10.41
CA THR A 176 21.71 12.50 -10.46
C THR A 176 23.09 12.19 -9.87
N SER A 177 24.06 13.10 -10.01
CA SER A 177 25.43 12.95 -9.50
C SER A 177 25.53 12.98 -7.98
N LEU A 178 24.56 13.62 -7.30
CA LEU A 178 24.59 13.77 -5.84
C LEU A 178 24.26 12.46 -5.11
N PRO A 179 24.72 12.29 -3.86
CA PRO A 179 24.19 11.25 -2.98
C PRO A 179 22.69 11.47 -2.68
N ALA A 180 21.93 10.40 -2.44
CA ALA A 180 20.48 10.49 -2.16
C ALA A 180 20.11 11.47 -1.03
N ILE A 181 20.92 11.53 0.04
CA ILE A 181 20.69 12.43 1.18
C ILE A 181 20.82 13.91 0.81
N ASP A 182 21.66 14.24 -0.19
CA ASP A 182 21.86 15.62 -0.63
C ASP A 182 20.80 16.04 -1.69
N LYS A 183 20.02 15.08 -2.22
CA LYS A 183 18.87 15.33 -3.11
C LYS A 183 17.56 15.51 -2.34
N GLN A 184 17.40 14.80 -1.23
CA GLN A 184 16.19 14.87 -0.41
C GLN A 184 16.19 16.17 0.40
N THR A 185 15.50 17.18 -0.14
CA THR A 185 15.52 18.54 0.40
C THR A 185 14.69 18.72 1.67
N VAL A 186 13.82 17.78 2.02
CA VAL A 186 12.85 17.94 3.12
C VAL A 186 12.73 16.71 4.04
N GLN A 187 13.00 15.52 3.52
CA GLN A 187 13.00 14.27 4.28
C GLN A 187 14.42 13.82 4.58
N PHE A 188 14.64 13.34 5.80
CA PHE A 188 15.89 12.73 6.23
C PHE A 188 15.81 11.21 6.00
N TYR A 189 16.49 10.73 4.96
CA TYR A 189 16.44 9.30 4.56
C TYR A 189 15.01 8.82 4.25
N GLY A 190 14.22 9.64 3.56
CA GLY A 190 12.84 9.32 3.19
C GLY A 190 11.81 9.47 4.31
N LYS A 191 12.21 10.00 5.47
CA LYS A 191 11.30 10.24 6.61
C LYS A 191 11.32 11.69 7.05
N TRP A 192 10.20 12.17 7.57
CA TRP A 192 10.14 13.49 8.15
C TRP A 192 10.86 13.56 9.50
N PRO A 193 11.57 14.66 9.81
CA PRO A 193 12.15 14.87 11.13
C PRO A 193 11.06 15.03 12.20
N GLN A 194 10.82 13.98 13.00
CA GLN A 194 9.86 13.98 14.11
C GLN A 194 10.56 14.11 15.48
N LEU A 195 9.80 14.54 16.48
CA LEU A 195 10.22 14.45 17.89
C LEU A 195 10.17 12.99 18.35
N ARG A 196 11.30 12.50 18.87
CA ARG A 196 11.41 11.15 19.45
C ARG A 196 10.98 11.15 20.92
N LEU A 197 9.99 10.37 21.29
CA LEU A 197 9.55 10.26 22.68
C LEU A 197 9.93 8.89 23.24
N LEU A 198 10.57 8.86 24.41
CA LEU A 198 11.03 7.59 25.03
C LEU A 198 11.88 6.73 24.07
N GLY A 199 12.67 7.37 23.20
CA GLY A 199 13.51 6.68 22.20
C GLY A 199 12.78 6.14 20.97
N MET A 200 11.44 6.23 20.90
CA MET A 200 10.67 5.86 19.71
C MET A 200 10.92 6.84 18.57
N GLN A 201 11.12 6.33 17.36
CA GLN A 201 11.37 7.18 16.20
C GLN A 201 10.12 7.90 15.70
N GLU A 202 9.00 7.18 15.65
CA GLU A 202 7.71 7.69 15.17
C GLU A 202 6.62 7.41 16.23
N PRO A 203 6.57 8.20 17.31
CA PRO A 203 5.77 7.87 18.50
C PRO A 203 4.27 7.77 18.20
N MET A 204 3.75 8.56 17.27
CA MET A 204 2.32 8.50 16.90
C MET A 204 2.00 7.26 16.08
N SER A 205 2.86 6.89 15.12
CA SER A 205 2.74 5.62 14.40
C SER A 205 2.77 4.43 15.36
N VAL A 206 3.69 4.42 16.35
CA VAL A 206 3.74 3.38 17.39
C VAL A 206 2.43 3.30 18.18
N LEU A 207 1.91 4.45 18.63
CA LEU A 207 0.64 4.50 19.38
C LEU A 207 -0.52 3.93 18.56
N PHE A 208 -0.67 4.37 17.31
CA PHE A 208 -1.78 3.93 16.47
C PHE A 208 -1.65 2.46 16.03
N SER A 209 -0.44 1.95 15.81
CA SER A 209 -0.20 0.51 15.58
C SER A 209 -0.57 -0.33 16.81
N LEU A 210 -0.26 0.15 18.03
CA LEU A 210 -0.69 -0.52 19.27
C LEU A 210 -2.21 -0.53 19.41
N LEU A 211 -2.90 0.57 19.08
CA LEU A 211 -4.36 0.61 19.11
C LEU A 211 -4.98 -0.34 18.07
N ASN A 212 -4.42 -0.42 16.87
CA ASN A 212 -4.83 -1.43 15.88
C ASN A 212 -4.62 -2.86 16.40
N LEU A 213 -3.48 -3.13 17.04
CA LEU A 213 -3.20 -4.42 17.67
C LEU A 213 -4.27 -4.76 18.72
N LEU A 214 -4.69 -3.80 19.56
CA LEU A 214 -5.77 -4.01 20.51
C LEU A 214 -7.10 -4.35 19.83
N VAL A 215 -7.44 -3.71 18.72
CA VAL A 215 -8.63 -4.04 17.92
C VAL A 215 -8.56 -5.49 17.41
N GLN A 216 -7.39 -5.95 16.95
CA GLN A 216 -7.21 -7.34 16.52
C GLN A 216 -7.42 -8.34 17.67
N LEU A 217 -6.84 -8.05 18.84
CA LEU A 217 -7.00 -8.91 20.01
C LEU A 217 -8.44 -8.92 20.49
N GLN A 218 -9.11 -7.77 20.50
CA GLN A 218 -10.54 -7.66 20.81
C GLN A 218 -11.37 -8.50 19.83
N ALA A 219 -11.05 -8.45 18.53
CA ALA A 219 -11.74 -9.21 17.51
C ALA A 219 -11.60 -10.71 17.73
N ILE A 220 -10.38 -11.20 17.99
CA ILE A 220 -10.12 -12.62 18.23
C ILE A 220 -10.83 -13.12 19.49
N PHE A 221 -10.72 -12.39 20.61
CA PHE A 221 -11.16 -12.90 21.90
C PHE A 221 -12.63 -12.63 22.23
N HIS A 222 -13.25 -11.61 21.62
CA HIS A 222 -14.63 -11.23 21.92
C HIS A 222 -15.51 -11.27 20.67
N VAL A 223 -15.17 -10.51 19.62
CA VAL A 223 -16.07 -10.39 18.45
C VAL A 223 -16.26 -11.74 17.75
N PHE A 224 -15.17 -12.41 17.38
CA PHE A 224 -15.23 -13.65 16.61
C PHE A 224 -15.51 -14.87 17.50
N SER A 225 -15.03 -14.88 18.74
CA SER A 225 -15.35 -15.95 19.68
C SER A 225 -16.83 -15.94 20.08
N ASP A 226 -17.39 -14.77 20.42
CA ASP A 226 -18.71 -14.68 21.05
C ASP A 226 -19.83 -14.48 20.02
N LEU A 227 -19.59 -13.71 18.94
CA LEU A 227 -20.65 -13.36 17.99
C LEU A 227 -20.73 -14.30 16.79
N ILE A 228 -19.63 -14.90 16.34
CA ILE A 228 -19.64 -15.78 15.17
C ILE A 228 -20.00 -17.20 15.61
N PRO A 229 -21.11 -17.79 15.12
CA PRO A 229 -21.49 -19.15 15.45
C PRO A 229 -20.41 -20.16 15.03
N ASP A 230 -20.15 -21.19 15.83
CA ASP A 230 -19.20 -22.27 15.47
C ASP A 230 -19.64 -23.07 14.25
N THR A 231 -20.93 -23.01 13.92
CA THR A 231 -21.48 -23.61 12.71
C THR A 231 -21.13 -22.82 11.45
N PHE A 232 -20.57 -21.61 11.55
CA PHE A 232 -20.19 -20.83 10.38
C PHE A 232 -18.86 -21.36 9.77
N PRO A 233 -18.86 -21.84 8.52
CA PRO A 233 -17.72 -22.56 7.95
C PRO A 233 -16.44 -21.71 7.81
N LEU A 234 -16.53 -20.38 7.67
CA LEU A 234 -15.35 -19.51 7.55
C LEU A 234 -14.84 -18.93 8.88
N LYS A 235 -15.38 -19.34 10.04
CA LYS A 235 -14.93 -18.82 11.35
C LYS A 235 -13.41 -18.95 11.53
N CYS A 236 -12.84 -20.10 11.16
CA CYS A 236 -11.39 -20.32 11.21
C CYS A 236 -10.61 -19.39 10.28
N VAL A 237 -11.13 -19.09 9.08
CA VAL A 237 -10.47 -18.17 8.13
C VAL A 237 -10.41 -16.76 8.72
N TYR A 238 -11.50 -16.30 9.35
CA TYR A 238 -11.56 -14.96 9.96
C TYR A 238 -10.59 -14.85 11.15
N LEU A 239 -10.53 -15.89 12.00
CA LEU A 239 -9.58 -15.97 13.10
C LEU A 239 -8.12 -15.96 12.61
N TRP A 240 -7.80 -16.70 11.54
CA TRP A 240 -6.45 -16.71 10.99
C TRP A 240 -6.05 -15.36 10.39
N HIS A 241 -6.96 -14.70 9.67
CA HIS A 241 -6.72 -13.34 9.16
C HIS A 241 -6.41 -12.35 10.31
N ALA A 242 -7.21 -12.35 11.37
CA ALA A 242 -6.96 -11.49 12.53
C ALA A 242 -5.65 -11.84 13.27
N ARG A 243 -5.26 -13.11 13.31
CA ARG A 243 -3.94 -13.53 13.86
C ARG A 243 -2.78 -13.02 13.01
N ILE A 244 -2.89 -13.11 11.68
CA ILE A 244 -1.88 -12.55 10.76
C ILE A 244 -1.80 -11.03 10.95
N ALA A 245 -2.93 -10.35 11.07
CA ALA A 245 -2.97 -8.91 11.36
C ALA A 245 -2.38 -8.57 12.74
N THR A 246 -2.60 -9.40 13.76
CA THR A 246 -1.96 -9.24 15.09
C THR A 246 -0.42 -9.25 14.96
N VAL A 247 0.12 -10.17 14.14
CA VAL A 247 1.56 -10.20 13.85
C VAL A 247 2.00 -8.94 13.12
N ALA A 248 1.25 -8.49 12.11
CA ALA A 248 1.59 -7.30 11.34
C ALA A 248 1.60 -6.01 12.17
N TRP A 249 0.58 -5.78 13.00
CA TRP A 249 0.56 -4.59 13.87
C TRP A 249 1.63 -4.64 14.96
N THR A 250 2.03 -5.84 15.40
CA THR A 250 3.21 -6.00 16.27
C THR A 250 4.49 -5.65 15.52
N ALA A 251 4.65 -6.11 14.28
CA ALA A 251 5.79 -5.80 13.43
C ALA A 251 5.91 -4.29 13.15
N SER A 252 4.79 -3.64 12.80
CA SER A 252 4.69 -2.19 12.61
C SER A 252 5.06 -1.42 13.87
N THR A 253 4.55 -1.85 15.04
CA THR A 253 4.93 -1.25 16.33
C THR A 253 6.45 -1.31 16.54
N LEU A 254 7.08 -2.45 16.26
CA LEU A 254 8.53 -2.62 16.39
C LEU A 254 9.31 -1.75 15.39
N PHE A 255 8.86 -1.68 14.14
CA PHE A 255 9.48 -0.90 13.09
C PHE A 255 9.45 0.62 13.38
N HIS A 256 8.30 1.17 13.74
CA HIS A 256 8.18 2.60 14.08
C HIS A 256 8.85 2.96 15.41
N THR A 257 9.09 1.97 16.28
CA THR A 257 9.94 2.16 17.46
C THR A 257 11.42 2.22 17.05
N ARG A 258 11.88 1.26 16.22
CA ARG A 258 13.25 1.20 15.69
C ARG A 258 13.30 0.69 14.25
N ASP A 259 13.74 1.56 13.36
CA ASP A 259 13.96 1.30 11.94
C ASP A 259 15.33 0.63 11.65
N VAL A 260 15.34 -0.70 11.79
CA VAL A 260 16.48 -1.54 11.42
C VAL A 260 16.08 -2.49 10.29
N TRP A 261 17.06 -2.98 9.55
CA TRP A 261 16.85 -3.74 8.31
C TRP A 261 15.88 -4.93 8.45
N TRP A 262 15.82 -5.57 9.62
CA TRP A 262 14.95 -6.71 9.86
C TRP A 262 13.56 -6.30 10.37
N THR A 263 13.43 -5.20 11.13
CA THR A 263 12.11 -4.70 11.55
C THR A 263 11.36 -4.09 10.36
N GLU A 264 12.08 -3.37 9.48
CA GLU A 264 11.60 -2.90 8.17
C GLU A 264 10.99 -4.07 7.38
N ARG A 265 11.78 -5.12 7.12
CA ARG A 265 11.31 -6.28 6.35
C ARG A 265 10.16 -7.00 7.04
N PHE A 266 10.22 -7.16 8.35
CA PHE A 266 9.17 -7.86 9.09
C PHE A 266 7.83 -7.12 8.99
N ASP A 267 7.84 -5.79 9.09
CA ASP A 267 6.63 -4.97 8.91
C ASP A 267 6.07 -5.10 7.49
N TYR A 268 6.86 -4.81 6.46
CA TYR A 268 6.39 -4.86 5.08
C TYR A 268 5.92 -6.27 4.64
N PHE A 269 6.63 -7.33 5.04
CA PHE A 269 6.24 -8.70 4.68
C PHE A 269 4.98 -9.14 5.41
N SER A 270 4.79 -8.73 6.66
CA SER A 270 3.58 -9.06 7.41
C SER A 270 2.38 -8.22 6.96
N ALA A 271 2.57 -6.95 6.57
CA ALA A 271 1.55 -6.14 5.92
C ALA A 271 1.07 -6.77 4.59
N ALA A 272 1.99 -7.24 3.75
CA ALA A 272 1.65 -7.98 2.54
C ALA A 272 0.86 -9.27 2.84
N ALA A 273 1.18 -9.98 3.93
CA ALA A 273 0.43 -11.15 4.38
C ALA A 273 -1.01 -10.80 4.81
N VAL A 274 -1.22 -9.64 5.46
CA VAL A 274 -2.56 -9.15 5.81
C VAL A 274 -3.40 -8.90 4.56
N LEU A 275 -2.84 -8.24 3.55
CA LEU A 275 -3.53 -7.96 2.29
C LEU A 275 -3.92 -9.25 1.55
N LEU A 276 -2.99 -10.20 1.43
CA LEU A 276 -3.25 -11.48 0.76
C LEU A 276 -4.23 -12.36 1.54
N SER A 277 -4.14 -12.40 2.87
CA SER A 277 -5.12 -13.12 3.69
C SER A 277 -6.50 -12.46 3.68
N GLY A 278 -6.57 -11.13 3.58
CA GLY A 278 -7.82 -10.38 3.39
C GLY A 278 -8.44 -10.65 2.02
N LEU A 279 -7.64 -10.70 0.96
CA LEU A 279 -8.10 -11.11 -0.38
C LEU A 279 -8.60 -12.55 -0.38
N PHE A 280 -7.86 -13.47 0.25
CA PHE A 280 -8.29 -14.87 0.42
C PHE A 280 -9.64 -14.96 1.14
N LEU A 281 -9.80 -14.24 2.25
CA LEU A 281 -11.06 -14.15 3.00
C LEU A 281 -12.21 -13.64 2.12
N ALA A 282 -11.99 -12.57 1.36
CA ALA A 282 -12.98 -12.01 0.45
C ALA A 282 -13.40 -13.03 -0.62
N ILE A 283 -12.44 -13.69 -1.28
CA ILE A 283 -12.73 -14.74 -2.27
C ILE A 283 -13.52 -15.89 -1.65
N CYS A 284 -13.11 -16.40 -0.49
CA CYS A 284 -13.83 -17.48 0.19
C CYS A 284 -15.27 -17.09 0.52
N ARG A 285 -15.48 -15.88 1.03
CA ARG A 285 -16.80 -15.40 1.44
C ARG A 285 -17.72 -15.12 0.25
N LEU A 286 -17.21 -14.44 -0.77
CA LEU A 286 -17.99 -13.98 -1.93
C LEU A 286 -18.28 -15.11 -2.93
N MET A 287 -17.34 -16.06 -3.07
CA MET A 287 -17.50 -17.23 -3.94
C MET A 287 -18.02 -18.47 -3.20
N TYR A 288 -18.36 -18.35 -1.91
CA TYR A 288 -18.86 -19.45 -1.06
C TYR A 288 -17.92 -20.68 -1.04
N LEU A 289 -16.60 -20.46 -1.02
CA LEU A 289 -15.63 -21.55 -0.97
C LEU A 289 -15.64 -22.20 0.41
N ARG A 290 -16.13 -23.44 0.48
CA ARG A 290 -16.09 -24.23 1.72
C ARG A 290 -14.67 -24.73 2.00
N PRO A 291 -14.20 -24.65 3.26
CA PRO A 291 -12.98 -25.34 3.67
C PRO A 291 -13.03 -26.82 3.30
N GLY A 292 -11.88 -27.39 2.92
CA GLY A 292 -11.78 -28.79 2.48
C GLY A 292 -12.02 -29.03 0.98
N THR A 293 -12.63 -28.08 0.26
CA THR A 293 -12.79 -28.20 -1.20
C THR A 293 -11.46 -28.03 -1.94
N PRO A 294 -11.28 -28.66 -3.12
CA PRO A 294 -10.05 -28.51 -3.91
C PRO A 294 -9.83 -27.06 -4.34
N LEU A 295 -10.91 -26.31 -4.63
CA LEU A 295 -10.82 -24.90 -4.97
C LEU A 295 -10.32 -24.06 -3.80
N PHE A 296 -10.86 -24.27 -2.59
CA PHE A 296 -10.36 -23.60 -1.38
C PHE A 296 -8.86 -23.82 -1.19
N ARG A 297 -8.39 -25.08 -1.33
CA ARG A 297 -6.96 -25.41 -1.21
C ARG A 297 -6.12 -24.75 -2.29
N ARG A 298 -6.57 -24.73 -3.55
CA ARG A 298 -5.87 -24.05 -4.66
C ARG A 298 -5.78 -22.55 -4.44
N THR A 299 -6.86 -21.89 -4.03
CA THR A 299 -6.86 -20.45 -3.72
C THR A 299 -5.94 -20.13 -2.55
N LEU A 300 -5.97 -20.94 -1.48
CA LEU A 300 -5.06 -20.78 -0.34
C LEU A 300 -3.60 -20.90 -0.77
N LEU A 301 -3.26 -21.95 -1.52
CA LEU A 301 -1.91 -22.16 -2.04
C LEU A 301 -1.48 -21.04 -2.99
N ALA A 302 -2.38 -20.50 -3.79
CA ALA A 302 -2.09 -19.36 -4.66
C ALA A 302 -1.77 -18.09 -3.86
N CYS A 303 -2.57 -17.74 -2.84
CA CYS A 303 -2.30 -16.58 -1.98
C CYS A 303 -1.02 -16.75 -1.17
N VAL A 304 -0.78 -17.92 -0.57
CA VAL A 304 0.46 -18.22 0.16
C VAL A 304 1.66 -18.22 -0.79
N GLY A 305 1.54 -18.84 -1.97
CA GLY A 305 2.58 -18.86 -2.98
C GLY A 305 2.94 -17.46 -3.48
N ALA A 306 1.95 -16.61 -3.75
CA ALA A 306 2.16 -15.22 -4.11
C ALA A 306 2.89 -14.44 -3.00
N TRP A 307 2.51 -14.64 -1.73
CA TRP A 307 3.21 -14.03 -0.59
C TRP A 307 4.66 -14.51 -0.50
N VAL A 308 4.90 -15.81 -0.61
CA VAL A 308 6.26 -16.39 -0.58
C VAL A 308 7.11 -15.82 -1.71
N LEU A 309 6.58 -15.75 -2.94
CA LEU A 309 7.30 -15.18 -4.08
C LEU A 309 7.63 -13.70 -3.87
N HIS A 310 6.68 -12.91 -3.33
CA HIS A 310 6.89 -11.50 -2.97
C HIS A 310 8.04 -11.34 -1.96
N VAL A 311 8.04 -12.16 -0.90
CA VAL A 311 9.10 -12.17 0.11
C VAL A 311 10.44 -12.60 -0.50
N LEU A 312 10.47 -13.68 -1.28
CA LEU A 312 11.70 -14.18 -1.92
C LEU A 312 12.29 -13.18 -2.93
N TYR A 313 11.45 -12.36 -3.57
CA TYR A 313 11.91 -11.30 -4.47
C TYR A 313 12.56 -10.13 -3.71
N LEU A 314 11.98 -9.71 -2.58
CA LEU A 314 12.45 -8.56 -1.81
C LEU A 314 13.58 -8.89 -0.82
N LEU A 315 13.63 -10.11 -0.30
CA LEU A 315 14.57 -10.52 0.75
C LEU A 315 16.06 -10.36 0.36
N PRO A 316 16.52 -10.74 -0.87
CA PRO A 316 17.93 -10.65 -1.26
C PRO A 316 18.43 -9.22 -1.49
N GLN A 317 17.52 -8.26 -1.65
CA GLN A 317 17.88 -6.89 -2.01
C GLN A 317 18.54 -6.19 -0.81
N ARG A 318 19.66 -5.50 -1.03
CA ARG A 318 20.37 -4.77 0.05
C ARG A 318 19.50 -3.67 0.67
N ARG A 319 18.68 -3.01 -0.14
CA ARG A 319 17.63 -2.08 0.28
C ARG A 319 16.31 -2.64 -0.19
N LEU A 320 15.28 -2.48 0.64
CA LEU A 320 13.93 -2.85 0.25
C LEU A 320 13.50 -1.96 -0.93
N ASP A 321 13.04 -2.55 -2.03
CA ASP A 321 12.40 -1.79 -3.10
C ASP A 321 10.98 -1.40 -2.67
N TYR A 322 10.89 -0.23 -2.03
CA TYR A 322 9.63 0.36 -1.58
C TYR A 322 8.66 0.60 -2.72
N THR A 323 9.16 0.98 -3.90
CA THR A 323 8.33 1.25 -5.08
C THR A 323 7.63 -0.02 -5.53
N TYR A 324 8.36 -1.12 -5.67
CA TYR A 324 7.79 -2.42 -5.95
C TYR A 324 6.82 -2.87 -4.86
N ASN A 325 7.24 -2.78 -3.58
CA ASN A 325 6.43 -3.25 -2.47
C ASN A 325 5.08 -2.52 -2.40
N MET A 326 5.10 -1.18 -2.49
CA MET A 326 3.90 -0.36 -2.48
C MET A 326 3.00 -0.65 -3.68
N ALA A 327 3.58 -0.79 -4.88
CA ALA A 327 2.81 -1.15 -6.07
C ALA A 327 2.11 -2.52 -5.90
N ALA A 328 2.84 -3.54 -5.45
CA ALA A 328 2.28 -4.88 -5.23
C ALA A 328 1.16 -4.87 -4.17
N CYS A 329 1.39 -4.19 -3.04
CA CYS A 329 0.39 -4.07 -1.96
C CYS A 329 -0.86 -3.29 -2.43
N LEU A 330 -0.68 -2.18 -3.12
CA LEU A 330 -1.78 -1.37 -3.66
C LEU A 330 -2.61 -2.16 -4.66
N MET A 331 -1.98 -2.93 -5.55
CA MET A 331 -2.69 -3.78 -6.51
C MET A 331 -3.58 -4.81 -5.82
N ILE A 332 -3.06 -5.53 -4.82
CA ILE A 332 -3.85 -6.50 -4.05
C ILE A 332 -4.98 -5.80 -3.27
N GLY A 333 -4.69 -4.64 -2.67
CA GLY A 333 -5.67 -3.83 -1.95
C GLY A 333 -6.82 -3.35 -2.84
N VAL A 334 -6.52 -2.87 -4.06
CA VAL A 334 -7.53 -2.44 -5.03
C VAL A 334 -8.41 -3.61 -5.46
N VAL A 335 -7.84 -4.79 -5.74
CA VAL A 335 -8.62 -5.99 -6.08
C VAL A 335 -9.53 -6.38 -4.92
N HIS A 336 -9.01 -6.43 -3.69
CA HIS A 336 -9.78 -6.74 -2.49
C HIS A 336 -10.95 -5.76 -2.29
N ASN A 337 -10.69 -4.46 -2.35
CA ASN A 337 -11.71 -3.43 -2.14
C ASN A 337 -12.76 -3.43 -3.26
N THR A 338 -12.34 -3.67 -4.50
CA THR A 338 -13.26 -3.76 -5.65
C THR A 338 -14.23 -4.92 -5.49
N LEU A 339 -13.77 -6.08 -5.02
CA LEU A 339 -14.65 -7.23 -4.75
C LEU A 339 -15.75 -6.90 -3.73
N TRP A 340 -15.39 -6.22 -2.63
CA TRP A 340 -16.36 -5.79 -1.63
C TRP A 340 -17.30 -4.69 -2.12
N LEU A 341 -16.80 -3.76 -2.93
CA LEU A 341 -17.62 -2.73 -3.54
C LEU A 341 -18.63 -3.32 -4.54
N LEU A 342 -18.23 -4.30 -5.35
CA LEU A 342 -19.11 -5.05 -6.24
C LEU A 342 -20.19 -5.80 -5.45
N CYS A 343 -19.82 -6.44 -4.34
CA CYS A 343 -20.78 -7.05 -3.42
C CYS A 343 -21.81 -6.03 -2.89
N ALA A 344 -21.36 -4.82 -2.56
CA ALA A 344 -22.19 -3.77 -1.97
C ALA A 344 -23.12 -3.07 -2.98
N LEU A 345 -22.67 -2.88 -4.23
CA LEU A 345 -23.37 -2.09 -5.25
C LEU A 345 -24.08 -2.95 -6.30
N ALA A 346 -23.48 -4.08 -6.70
CA ALA A 346 -23.95 -4.90 -7.82
C ALA A 346 -23.85 -6.41 -7.52
N PRO A 347 -24.57 -6.92 -6.49
CA PRO A 347 -24.49 -8.34 -6.09
C PRO A 347 -24.87 -9.31 -7.22
N HIS A 348 -25.73 -8.89 -8.16
CA HIS A 348 -26.12 -9.69 -9.33
C HIS A 348 -24.95 -9.99 -10.28
N LEU A 349 -23.99 -9.07 -10.42
CA LEU A 349 -22.78 -9.30 -11.23
C LEU A 349 -21.89 -10.35 -10.56
N LEU A 350 -21.77 -10.30 -9.24
CA LEU A 350 -21.00 -11.27 -8.46
C LEU A 350 -21.65 -12.66 -8.50
N GLU A 351 -22.97 -12.74 -8.47
CA GLU A 351 -23.71 -14.00 -8.68
C GLU A 351 -23.46 -14.58 -10.08
N ARG A 352 -23.45 -13.73 -11.11
CA ARG A 352 -23.11 -14.15 -12.48
C ARG A 352 -21.67 -14.66 -12.59
N MET A 353 -20.71 -13.94 -12.00
CA MET A 353 -19.32 -14.40 -11.92
C MET A 353 -19.24 -15.76 -11.23
N ARG A 354 -19.93 -15.92 -10.10
CA ARG A 354 -19.99 -17.18 -9.35
C ARG A 354 -20.52 -18.33 -10.20
N SER A 355 -21.59 -18.13 -10.97
CA SER A 355 -22.13 -19.17 -11.86
C SER A 355 -21.12 -19.59 -12.94
N CYS A 356 -20.41 -18.64 -13.54
CA CYS A 356 -19.37 -18.93 -14.55
C CYS A 356 -18.19 -19.74 -13.97
N PHE A 357 -17.81 -19.48 -12.72
CA PHE A 357 -16.76 -20.25 -12.05
C PHE A 357 -17.27 -21.56 -11.42
N GLY A 358 -18.58 -21.66 -11.14
CA GLY A 358 -19.21 -22.79 -10.45
C GLY A 358 -19.59 -23.96 -11.35
N GLU A 359 -19.94 -23.73 -12.61
CA GLU A 359 -20.36 -24.79 -13.55
C GLU A 359 -19.23 -25.76 -13.95
N GLY A 360 -17.96 -25.43 -13.67
CA GLY A 360 -16.80 -26.28 -13.98
C GLY A 360 -16.28 -27.17 -12.84
N LEU A 361 -16.89 -27.14 -11.64
CA LEU A 361 -16.22 -27.61 -10.40
C LEU A 361 -17.04 -28.52 -9.48
N VAL A 362 -18.30 -28.81 -9.80
CA VAL A 362 -19.11 -29.80 -9.08
C VAL A 362 -19.35 -31.00 -10.01
N PRO A 363 -18.72 -32.18 -9.78
CA PRO A 363 -19.13 -33.37 -10.49
C PRO A 363 -20.60 -33.66 -10.15
N ALA A 364 -21.41 -33.93 -11.18
CA ALA A 364 -22.82 -34.26 -11.02
C ALA A 364 -22.99 -35.38 -9.98
N SER A 365 -23.48 -35.03 -8.79
CA SER A 365 -23.85 -36.02 -7.78
C SER A 365 -25.02 -36.84 -8.32
N PRO A 366 -24.98 -38.19 -8.27
CA PRO A 366 -26.05 -39.01 -8.80
C PRO A 366 -27.29 -38.88 -7.90
N LYS A 367 -28.33 -38.27 -8.48
CA LYS A 367 -29.77 -38.39 -8.16
C LYS A 367 -30.09 -38.56 -6.66
N GLY A 368 -30.33 -37.44 -5.97
CA GLY A 368 -31.06 -37.47 -4.69
C GLY A 368 -30.99 -36.22 -3.82
N SER A 369 -29.91 -35.41 -3.89
CA SER A 369 -29.67 -34.31 -2.94
C SER A 369 -29.52 -32.92 -3.57
N ALA A 370 -29.98 -32.73 -4.82
CA ALA A 370 -29.69 -31.54 -5.63
C ALA A 370 -30.16 -30.20 -5.03
N LEU A 371 -31.00 -30.20 -3.98
CA LEU A 371 -31.46 -28.98 -3.32
C LEU A 371 -30.54 -28.48 -2.19
N ALA A 372 -29.58 -29.29 -1.72
CA ALA A 372 -28.69 -28.95 -0.59
C ALA A 372 -27.35 -28.33 -1.01
N ASP A 373 -26.96 -28.45 -2.29
CA ASP A 373 -25.63 -28.05 -2.79
C ASP A 373 -25.63 -26.73 -3.58
N ALA A 374 -26.80 -26.13 -3.83
CA ALA A 374 -26.88 -24.83 -4.49
C ALA A 374 -26.42 -23.72 -3.53
N ALA A 375 -25.35 -23.01 -3.88
CA ALA A 375 -24.85 -21.90 -3.07
C ALA A 375 -25.94 -20.82 -2.94
N PRO A 376 -26.34 -20.46 -1.71
CA PRO A 376 -27.47 -19.55 -1.50
C PRO A 376 -27.20 -18.17 -2.13
N PRO A 377 -28.26 -17.44 -2.53
CA PRO A 377 -28.10 -16.10 -3.10
C PRO A 377 -27.40 -15.16 -2.11
N LEU A 378 -26.59 -14.24 -2.61
CA LEU A 378 -25.86 -13.29 -1.77
C LEU A 378 -26.79 -12.16 -1.35
N VAL A 379 -27.67 -12.44 -0.38
CA VAL A 379 -28.67 -11.48 0.09
C VAL A 379 -28.15 -10.80 1.35
N LEU A 380 -27.63 -9.58 1.19
CA LEU A 380 -27.35 -8.68 2.30
C LEU A 380 -28.61 -7.89 2.66
N SER A 381 -28.98 -7.86 3.94
CA SER A 381 -30.01 -6.96 4.45
C SER A 381 -29.66 -5.49 4.16
N ALA A 382 -30.67 -4.63 3.95
CA ALA A 382 -30.49 -3.21 3.67
C ALA A 382 -29.51 -2.49 4.64
N PRO A 383 -29.60 -2.67 5.99
CA PRO A 383 -28.64 -2.06 6.89
C PRO A 383 -27.22 -2.62 6.75
N GLN A 384 -27.04 -3.92 6.48
CA GLN A 384 -25.71 -4.50 6.24
C GLN A 384 -25.10 -3.98 4.94
N ARG A 385 -25.90 -3.81 3.90
CA ARG A 385 -25.45 -3.25 2.61
C ARG A 385 -24.97 -1.81 2.77
N GLN A 386 -25.75 -0.96 3.44
CA GLN A 386 -25.36 0.45 3.65
C GLN A 386 -24.06 0.56 4.45
N ARG A 387 -23.90 -0.26 5.51
CA ARG A 387 -22.65 -0.32 6.28
C ARG A 387 -21.48 -0.77 5.42
N LEU A 388 -21.66 -1.80 4.61
CA LEU A 388 -20.61 -2.28 3.70
C LEU A 388 -20.20 -1.20 2.69
N GLN A 389 -21.14 -0.44 2.13
CA GLN A 389 -20.85 0.67 1.22
C GLN A 389 -19.96 1.74 1.87
N MET A 390 -20.31 2.16 3.08
CA MET A 390 -19.51 3.14 3.83
C MET A 390 -18.11 2.60 4.18
N LEU A 391 -18.03 1.34 4.62
CA LEU A 391 -16.76 0.69 4.95
C LEU A 391 -15.88 0.52 3.71
N ALA A 392 -16.43 0.05 2.58
CA ALA A 392 -15.70 -0.11 1.33
C ALA A 392 -15.19 1.24 0.79
N ALA A 393 -16.00 2.30 0.88
CA ALA A 393 -15.56 3.65 0.52
C ALA A 393 -14.41 4.14 1.43
N ALA A 394 -14.53 3.94 2.74
CA ALA A 394 -13.47 4.28 3.69
C ALA A 394 -12.19 3.47 3.47
N MET A 395 -12.28 2.20 3.05
CA MET A 395 -11.14 1.36 2.69
C MET A 395 -10.39 1.84 1.44
N PHE A 396 -11.06 2.55 0.52
CA PHE A 396 -10.39 3.22 -0.61
C PHE A 396 -9.78 4.56 -0.20
N LEU A 397 -10.42 5.30 0.72
CA LEU A 397 -9.96 6.63 1.11
C LEU A 397 -8.79 6.58 2.10
N ALA A 398 -8.78 5.62 3.04
CA ALA A 398 -7.75 5.56 4.07
C ALA A 398 -6.33 5.45 3.49
N PRO A 399 -6.03 4.57 2.52
CA PRO A 399 -4.70 4.50 1.89
C PRO A 399 -4.25 5.78 1.17
N ALA A 400 -5.15 6.73 0.91
CA ALA A 400 -4.75 8.02 0.36
C ALA A 400 -3.83 8.80 1.33
N LEU A 401 -3.95 8.59 2.64
CA LEU A 401 -3.04 9.16 3.65
C LEU A 401 -1.63 8.55 3.59
N GLU A 402 -1.47 7.38 2.97
CA GLU A 402 -0.16 6.78 2.69
C GLU A 402 0.45 7.33 1.40
N LEU A 403 -0.39 7.60 0.40
CA LEU A 403 0.04 8.06 -0.92
C LEU A 403 0.32 9.57 -0.96
N PHE A 404 -0.47 10.36 -0.24
CA PHE A 404 -0.32 11.81 -0.16
C PHE A 404 0.43 12.19 1.11
N ASP A 405 1.75 12.01 1.07
CA ASP A 405 2.64 12.33 2.18
C ASP A 405 2.70 13.85 2.46
N PHE A 406 2.79 14.23 3.74
CA PHE A 406 2.86 15.61 4.19
C PHE A 406 3.70 15.74 5.48
N PRO A 407 4.33 16.91 5.74
CA PRO A 407 5.19 17.10 6.90
C PRO A 407 4.45 16.99 8.24
N PRO A 408 5.12 16.51 9.31
CA PRO A 408 4.48 16.22 10.57
C PRO A 408 3.88 17.47 11.22
N LEU A 409 2.57 17.43 11.44
CA LEU A 409 1.84 18.39 12.26
C LEU A 409 2.34 18.27 13.69
N LEU A 410 2.61 19.43 14.32
CA LEU A 410 3.15 19.52 15.68
C LEU A 410 4.44 18.69 15.88
N ARG A 411 5.19 18.42 14.80
CA ARG A 411 6.42 17.60 14.80
C ARG A 411 6.22 16.15 15.27
N LEU A 412 4.98 15.66 15.30
CA LEU A 412 4.63 14.33 15.82
C LEU A 412 3.70 13.54 14.88
N VAL A 413 2.77 14.20 14.19
CA VAL A 413 1.71 13.54 13.40
C VAL A 413 1.94 13.78 11.92
N ASP A 414 2.46 12.78 11.20
CA ASP A 414 2.58 12.78 9.74
C ASP A 414 1.43 12.03 9.05
N ALA A 415 1.46 12.02 7.71
CA ALA A 415 0.45 11.36 6.89
C ALA A 415 0.35 9.86 7.19
N HIS A 416 1.52 9.21 7.32
CA HIS A 416 1.62 7.80 7.64
C HIS A 416 0.96 7.45 8.98
N SER A 417 1.24 8.21 10.06
CA SER A 417 0.59 8.01 11.35
C SER A 417 -0.93 8.23 11.28
N LEU A 418 -1.43 9.14 10.45
CA LEU A 418 -2.87 9.31 10.24
C LEU A 418 -3.49 8.12 9.49
N TRP A 419 -2.77 7.50 8.56
CA TRP A 419 -3.22 6.25 7.94
C TRP A 419 -3.41 5.16 9.01
N HIS A 420 -2.44 4.97 9.91
CA HIS A 420 -2.57 4.07 11.07
C HIS A 420 -3.77 4.45 11.94
N CYS A 421 -3.99 5.74 12.21
CA CYS A 421 -5.12 6.19 13.01
C CYS A 421 -6.47 5.86 12.34
N ALA A 422 -6.57 6.05 11.01
CA ALA A 422 -7.79 5.82 10.25
C ALA A 422 -8.18 4.34 10.21
N THR A 423 -7.21 3.42 10.22
CA THR A 423 -7.47 1.98 10.19
C THR A 423 -8.04 1.43 11.50
N ILE A 424 -7.89 2.14 12.64
CA ILE A 424 -8.42 1.70 13.94
C ILE A 424 -9.96 1.57 13.93
N PRO A 425 -10.75 2.65 13.72
CA PRO A 425 -12.20 2.54 13.67
C PRO A 425 -12.65 1.73 12.46
N LEU A 426 -11.94 1.83 11.33
CA LEU A 426 -12.27 1.09 10.12
C LEU A 426 -12.24 -0.44 10.36
N THR A 427 -11.16 -0.94 10.96
CA THR A 427 -10.99 -2.35 11.29
C THR A 427 -12.01 -2.81 12.33
N TYR A 428 -12.26 -1.99 13.35
CA TYR A 428 -13.26 -2.29 14.37
C TYR A 428 -14.66 -2.51 13.75
N PHE A 429 -15.13 -1.55 12.95
CA PHE A 429 -16.43 -1.66 12.29
C PHE A 429 -16.47 -2.73 11.21
N TRP A 430 -15.34 -2.99 10.54
CA TRP A 430 -15.20 -4.10 9.60
C TRP A 430 -15.45 -5.45 10.26
N TYR A 431 -14.84 -5.71 11.42
CA TYR A 431 -15.02 -6.97 12.14
C TYR A 431 -16.42 -7.13 12.74
N GLN A 432 -17.04 -6.03 13.18
CA GLN A 432 -18.46 -6.06 13.54
C GLN A 432 -19.36 -6.41 12.35
N TRP A 433 -19.06 -5.84 11.18
CA TRP A 433 -19.79 -6.14 9.96
C TRP A 433 -19.64 -7.63 9.58
N LEU A 434 -18.41 -8.14 9.53
CA LEU A 434 -18.14 -9.56 9.26
C LEU A 434 -18.85 -10.51 10.23
N ALA A 435 -18.86 -10.19 11.52
CA ALA A 435 -19.53 -11.03 12.51
C ALA A 435 -21.05 -11.04 12.32
N ASN A 436 -21.65 -9.90 12.00
CA ASN A 436 -23.08 -9.83 11.73
C ASN A 436 -23.46 -10.52 10.42
N ASP A 437 -22.65 -10.37 9.37
CA ASP A 437 -22.80 -11.09 8.10
C ASP A 437 -22.74 -12.60 8.31
N ALA A 438 -21.78 -13.10 9.08
CA ALA A 438 -21.67 -14.52 9.42
C ALA A 438 -22.93 -15.04 10.15
N ARG A 439 -23.46 -14.27 11.12
CA ARG A 439 -24.71 -14.62 11.82
C ARG A 439 -25.91 -14.63 10.87
N GLU A 440 -26.00 -13.65 9.97
CA GLU A 440 -27.07 -13.58 8.99
C GLU A 440 -27.01 -14.79 8.05
N CYS A 441 -25.83 -15.15 7.53
CA CYS A 441 -25.64 -16.34 6.69
C CYS A 441 -26.12 -17.62 7.36
N VAL A 442 -25.70 -17.86 8.61
CA VAL A 442 -26.12 -19.07 9.34
C VAL A 442 -27.64 -19.09 9.55
N ARG A 443 -28.27 -17.93 9.79
CA ARG A 443 -29.70 -17.83 10.09
C ARG A 443 -30.60 -17.87 8.85
N THR A 444 -30.20 -17.23 7.75
CA THR A 444 -31.07 -17.00 6.58
C THR A 444 -30.76 -17.92 5.42
N THR A 445 -29.47 -18.25 5.21
CA THR A 445 -29.05 -19.03 4.04
C THR A 445 -28.70 -20.47 4.35
N GLY A 446 -28.69 -20.86 5.63
CA GLY A 446 -28.40 -22.23 6.06
C GLY A 446 -26.96 -22.66 5.74
N TRP A 447 -26.03 -21.71 5.58
CA TRP A 447 -24.63 -22.04 5.29
C TRP A 447 -23.90 -22.51 6.54
N HIS A 448 -24.06 -23.80 6.83
CA HIS A 448 -23.45 -24.48 7.98
C HIS A 448 -22.17 -25.22 7.59
N ALA A 449 -21.27 -25.39 8.56
CA ALA A 449 -20.18 -26.35 8.50
C ALA A 449 -20.76 -27.77 8.68
N ASP A 450 -20.48 -28.68 7.74
CA ASP A 450 -20.93 -30.06 7.80
C ASP A 450 -20.26 -30.78 8.99
N ARG A 451 -21.00 -31.03 10.08
CA ARG A 451 -20.48 -31.70 11.29
C ARG A 451 -20.38 -33.24 11.18
N HIS A 452 -20.17 -33.80 9.99
CA HIS A 452 -20.16 -35.26 9.81
C HIS A 452 -18.77 -35.93 9.77
N ALA A 453 -17.69 -35.26 10.20
CA ALA A 453 -16.35 -35.84 10.07
C ALA A 453 -15.50 -35.96 11.35
N GLU A 454 -15.88 -35.41 12.52
CA GLU A 454 -14.92 -35.35 13.65
C GLU A 454 -15.39 -35.84 15.03
N HIS A 455 -16.59 -36.41 15.18
CA HIS A 455 -16.94 -37.26 16.34
C HIS A 455 -17.60 -38.51 15.74
N GLY A 456 -16.90 -39.63 15.60
CA GLY A 456 -16.53 -40.47 16.72
C GLY A 456 -17.53 -41.61 16.79
N HIS A 457 -17.11 -42.78 16.32
CA HIS A 457 -17.58 -44.08 16.80
C HIS A 457 -17.92 -43.95 18.29
N THR A 458 -19.21 -43.88 18.62
CA THR A 458 -19.69 -43.90 20.00
C THR A 458 -20.96 -44.74 20.01
N ASP A 459 -20.73 -46.02 20.33
CA ASP A 459 -21.56 -46.95 21.11
C ASP A 459 -23.03 -47.27 20.72
N ASP A 460 -23.73 -46.47 19.92
CA ASP A 460 -25.14 -46.74 19.61
C ASP A 460 -25.35 -47.86 18.56
N GLU A 461 -24.38 -48.10 17.67
CA GLU A 461 -24.46 -49.17 16.67
C GLU A 461 -24.10 -50.57 17.21
N LEU A 462 -23.47 -50.64 18.40
CA LEU A 462 -23.12 -51.91 19.04
C LEU A 462 -24.23 -52.44 19.95
N GLU A 463 -25.10 -51.57 20.48
CA GLU A 463 -26.30 -51.97 21.24
C GLU A 463 -27.46 -52.42 20.33
N ALA A 464 -27.61 -51.81 19.14
CA ALA A 464 -28.59 -52.23 18.15
C ALA A 464 -28.31 -53.63 17.56
N ARG A 465 -27.05 -54.07 17.59
CA ARG A 465 -26.64 -55.43 17.14
C ARG A 465 -26.68 -56.50 18.23
N ARG A 466 -26.82 -56.13 19.51
CA ARG A 466 -26.95 -57.10 20.63
C ARG A 466 -28.39 -57.47 20.96
N SER A 467 -29.36 -56.68 20.51
CA SER A 467 -30.79 -56.84 20.84
C SER A 467 -31.61 -57.62 19.80
N ALA A 468 -31.03 -57.95 18.64
CA ALA A 468 -31.71 -58.71 17.60
C ALA A 468 -31.14 -60.14 17.48
N SER A 469 -31.51 -61.02 18.42
CA SER A 469 -31.39 -62.46 18.21
C SER A 469 -32.63 -63.23 18.68
N VAL A 470 -33.21 -63.96 17.72
CA VAL A 470 -34.10 -65.14 17.80
C VAL A 470 -35.63 -64.92 17.69
N PRO A 471 -36.37 -65.80 16.96
CA PRO A 471 -37.50 -65.43 16.09
C PRO A 471 -38.86 -66.07 16.45
N ALA A 472 -39.94 -65.63 15.82
CA ALA A 472 -41.13 -66.46 15.56
C ALA A 472 -42.00 -65.91 14.42
N ALA A 473 -42.64 -66.83 13.70
CA ALA A 473 -43.25 -66.71 12.38
C ALA A 473 -44.78 -66.45 12.40
N LEU A 474 -45.35 -66.45 11.17
CA LEU A 474 -46.76 -66.46 10.71
C LEU A 474 -47.40 -65.07 10.46
N SER A 475 -48.20 -64.78 9.43
CA SER A 475 -48.58 -65.42 8.14
C SER A 475 -49.56 -64.47 7.41
N MET A 476 -49.67 -64.63 6.07
CA MET A 476 -50.76 -64.20 5.16
C MET A 476 -50.79 -62.72 4.72
N LEU A 477 -51.11 -62.29 3.50
CA LEU A 477 -51.23 -62.78 2.10
C LEU A 477 -51.42 -61.48 1.23
N PRO A 478 -51.21 -61.49 -0.11
CA PRO A 478 -50.96 -60.30 -0.94
C PRO A 478 -52.16 -59.86 -1.82
N LEU A 479 -52.09 -58.65 -2.42
CA LEU A 479 -52.59 -58.19 -3.75
C LEU A 479 -52.76 -56.64 -3.79
N PRO A 480 -52.89 -55.97 -4.96
CA PRO A 480 -52.02 -55.93 -6.14
C PRO A 480 -51.60 -54.49 -6.57
N ALA A 481 -50.63 -54.40 -7.47
CA ALA A 481 -50.15 -53.17 -8.12
C ALA A 481 -51.10 -52.66 -9.24
N PRO A 482 -51.01 -51.37 -9.62
CA PRO A 482 -51.46 -50.93 -10.94
C PRO A 482 -50.30 -50.52 -11.87
N ALA A 483 -50.31 -51.19 -13.02
CA ALA A 483 -50.00 -50.80 -14.39
C ALA A 483 -49.16 -49.54 -14.70
N ALA A 484 -48.17 -49.79 -15.56
CA ALA A 484 -47.43 -48.83 -16.36
C ALA A 484 -48.34 -48.07 -17.35
N GLY A 485 -48.15 -46.74 -17.42
CA GLY A 485 -48.63 -45.87 -18.48
C GLY A 485 -47.45 -45.32 -19.26
N ALA A 486 -47.33 -45.71 -20.53
CA ALA A 486 -46.38 -45.17 -21.49
C ALA A 486 -46.77 -43.74 -21.91
N VAL A 487 -45.78 -42.85 -22.00
CA VAL A 487 -45.91 -41.50 -22.61
C VAL A 487 -44.74 -41.31 -23.58
N PRO A 488 -44.98 -40.80 -24.80
CA PRO A 488 -44.04 -40.92 -25.91
C PRO A 488 -42.88 -39.91 -25.84
N THR A 489 -41.74 -40.39 -26.30
CA THR A 489 -40.50 -39.66 -26.57
C THR A 489 -40.67 -38.68 -27.73
N SER A 490 -40.38 -37.40 -27.50
CA SER A 490 -39.91 -36.48 -28.54
C SER A 490 -38.70 -35.70 -28.02
N ALA A 491 -37.54 -36.00 -28.59
CA ALA A 491 -36.30 -35.28 -28.36
C ALA A 491 -36.25 -34.02 -29.26
N PRO A 492 -35.91 -32.83 -28.75
CA PRO A 492 -35.40 -31.77 -29.58
C PRO A 492 -33.89 -31.96 -29.79
N ALA A 493 -33.45 -31.77 -31.04
CA ALA A 493 -32.05 -31.84 -31.45
C ALA A 493 -31.17 -30.83 -30.70
N PRO A 494 -29.86 -31.11 -30.51
CA PRO A 494 -28.95 -30.18 -29.82
C PRO A 494 -28.68 -28.98 -30.73
N MET A 495 -28.97 -27.77 -30.23
CA MET A 495 -28.41 -26.54 -30.79
C MET A 495 -26.95 -26.45 -30.38
N ASP A 496 -26.06 -26.48 -31.37
CA ASP A 496 -24.62 -26.25 -31.23
C ASP A 496 -24.38 -24.76 -30.93
N VAL A 497 -24.34 -24.40 -29.64
CA VAL A 497 -23.93 -23.06 -29.21
C VAL A 497 -22.40 -23.03 -29.17
N SER A 498 -21.80 -22.66 -30.29
CA SER A 498 -20.37 -22.40 -30.43
C SER A 498 -19.87 -21.48 -29.30
N LEU A 499 -18.97 -22.01 -28.45
CA LEU A 499 -18.33 -21.33 -27.31
C LEU A 499 -17.30 -20.25 -27.71
N ARG A 500 -17.06 -20.05 -29.01
CA ARG A 500 -16.06 -19.10 -29.53
C ARG A 500 -16.33 -17.61 -29.24
N PRO A 501 -17.59 -17.10 -29.24
CA PRO A 501 -17.84 -15.68 -28.94
C PRO A 501 -17.68 -15.33 -27.46
N LEU A 502 -17.87 -16.31 -26.55
CA LEU A 502 -17.76 -16.12 -25.10
C LEU A 502 -16.30 -16.07 -24.64
N TRP A 503 -15.43 -16.90 -25.24
CA TRP A 503 -13.98 -16.83 -25.02
C TRP A 503 -13.40 -15.48 -25.47
N ALA A 504 -13.84 -14.97 -26.62
CA ALA A 504 -13.42 -13.67 -27.13
C ALA A 504 -13.82 -12.52 -26.19
N HIS A 505 -15.00 -12.58 -25.56
CA HIS A 505 -15.43 -11.58 -24.58
C HIS A 505 -14.66 -11.68 -23.25
N ALA A 506 -14.32 -12.88 -22.79
CA ALA A 506 -13.54 -13.08 -21.57
C ALA A 506 -12.08 -12.62 -21.76
N CYS A 507 -11.46 -12.92 -22.91
CA CYS A 507 -10.16 -12.38 -23.29
C CYS A 507 -10.20 -10.86 -23.37
N HIS A 508 -11.24 -10.27 -23.98
CA HIS A 508 -11.38 -8.81 -24.06
C HIS A 508 -11.49 -8.16 -22.66
N ILE A 509 -12.23 -8.75 -21.72
CA ILE A 509 -12.30 -8.21 -20.35
C ILE A 509 -10.94 -8.36 -19.63
N TRP A 510 -10.26 -9.49 -19.80
CA TRP A 510 -8.92 -9.70 -19.26
C TRP A 510 -7.91 -8.70 -19.84
N ASP A 511 -7.96 -8.44 -21.15
CA ASP A 511 -7.11 -7.48 -21.83
C ASP A 511 -7.40 -6.05 -21.38
N VAL A 512 -8.68 -5.69 -21.17
CA VAL A 512 -9.06 -4.38 -20.61
C VAL A 512 -8.56 -4.21 -19.17
N VAL A 513 -8.69 -5.24 -18.34
CA VAL A 513 -8.19 -5.20 -16.95
C VAL A 513 -6.66 -5.16 -16.95
N TRP A 514 -6.00 -5.91 -17.82
CA TRP A 514 -4.56 -5.92 -17.99
C TRP A 514 -4.02 -4.57 -18.49
N GLU A 515 -4.63 -3.99 -19.52
CA GLU A 515 -4.29 -2.66 -20.05
C GLU A 515 -4.53 -1.58 -19.00
N TRP A 516 -5.67 -1.60 -18.31
CA TRP A 516 -5.95 -0.64 -17.23
C TRP A 516 -4.93 -0.79 -16.10
N THR A 517 -4.56 -2.02 -15.73
CA THR A 517 -3.54 -2.31 -14.72
C THR A 517 -2.17 -1.80 -15.17
N TRP A 518 -1.77 -2.12 -16.40
CA TRP A 518 -0.50 -1.68 -16.98
C TRP A 518 -0.41 -0.17 -17.07
N HIS A 519 -1.48 0.49 -17.53
CA HIS A 519 -1.54 1.95 -17.65
C HIS A 519 -1.54 2.62 -16.27
N THR A 520 -2.26 2.06 -15.30
CA THR A 520 -2.25 2.54 -13.91
C THR A 520 -0.87 2.38 -13.28
N MET A 521 -0.20 1.23 -13.47
CA MET A 521 1.18 1.02 -13.02
C MET A 521 2.17 1.99 -13.69
N HIS A 522 2.01 2.26 -14.98
CA HIS A 522 2.86 3.19 -15.72
C HIS A 522 2.62 4.65 -15.30
N THR A 523 1.37 5.00 -15.01
CA THR A 523 0.97 6.34 -14.52
C THR A 523 1.44 6.57 -13.09
N LEU A 524 1.28 5.58 -12.20
CA LEU A 524 1.81 5.60 -10.84
C LEU A 524 3.34 5.66 -10.84
N ARG A 525 4.01 4.92 -11.73
CA ARG A 525 5.47 5.01 -11.93
C ARG A 525 5.89 6.40 -12.40
N GLY A 526 5.10 7.06 -13.25
CA GLY A 526 5.35 8.45 -13.65
C GLY A 526 5.16 9.47 -12.52
N MET A 527 4.15 9.27 -11.66
CA MET A 527 3.87 10.13 -10.50
C MET A 527 4.91 9.99 -9.38
N VAL A 528 5.42 8.77 -9.15
CA VAL A 528 6.45 8.49 -8.12
C VAL A 528 7.86 8.91 -8.58
N ILE A 529 8.12 9.04 -9.89
CA ILE A 529 9.40 9.55 -10.41
C ILE A 529 9.43 11.09 -10.44
N THR A 530 8.28 11.75 -10.26
CA THR A 530 8.12 13.22 -10.31
C THR A 530 7.81 13.87 -8.95
N SER A 531 7.81 13.09 -7.87
CA SER A 531 7.78 13.55 -6.47
C SER A 531 9.10 13.17 -5.77
#